data_AF-A0A5D3J982-F1
#
_entry.id   AF-A0A5D3J982-F1
#
_cell.length_a   1.000
_cell.length_b   1.000
_cell.length_c   1.000
_cell.angle_alpha   90.00
_cell.angle_beta   90.00
_cell.angle_gamma   90.00
#
_symmetry.space_group_name_H-M   'P 1'
#
loop_
_entity.id
_entity.type
_entity.pdbx_description
1 polymer ?
#
loop_
_entity_poly.entity_id
_entity_poly.type
_entity_poly.pdbx_seq_one_letter_code
_entity_poly.pdbx_strand_id
1 'polypeptide(L)' 'KTTMMARQVSARGGDLRCQWQGDRVLISGQATTYMRGTVYLR' A
#
# COMPACT_ATOMS: atom_id res chain seq x y z
N LYS A 1 19.30 1.83 10.19
CA LYS A 1 17.92 2.35 10.04
C LYS A 1 17.04 1.21 9.52
N THR A 2 16.09 0.70 10.30
CA THR A 2 15.24 -0.44 9.91
C THR A 2 13.86 -0.01 9.42
N THR A 3 13.43 1.22 9.70
CA THR A 3 12.17 1.82 9.24
C THR A 3 12.43 2.93 8.23
N MET A 4 11.66 2.93 7.14
CA MET A 4 11.86 3.82 6.00
C MET A 4 10.51 4.31 5.46
N MET A 5 10.51 5.55 4.95
CA MET A 5 9.43 6.07 4.13
C MET A 5 9.89 6.08 2.67
N ALA A 6 9.04 5.58 1.77
CA ALA A 6 9.31 5.52 0.35
C ALA A 6 8.16 6.14 -0.44
N ARG A 7 8.49 6.74 -1.59
CA ARG A 7 7.53 7.32 -2.54
C ARG A 7 7.45 6.45 -3.78
N GLN A 8 6.24 6.03 -4.16
CA GLN A 8 5.96 5.41 -5.44
C GLN A 8 5.85 6.49 -6.53
N VAL A 9 6.75 6.46 -7.52
CA VAL A 9 6.92 7.52 -8.52
C VAL A 9 6.01 7.38 -9.75
N SER A 10 5.08 6.43 -9.75
CA SER A 10 4.09 6.32 -10.83
C SER A 10 3.17 7.54 -10.88
N ALA A 11 2.49 7.78 -12.01
CA ALA A 11 1.54 8.88 -12.15
C ALA A 11 0.41 8.89 -11.10
N ARG A 12 0.04 7.72 -10.56
CA ARG A 12 -0.97 7.60 -9.49
C ARG A 12 -0.42 7.94 -8.10
N GLY A 13 0.91 7.99 -7.95
CA GLY A 13 1.58 8.20 -6.67
C GLY A 13 1.39 7.06 -5.67
N GLY A 14 1.83 7.30 -4.44
CA GLY A 14 1.66 6.40 -3.31
C GLY A 14 2.80 6.55 -2.30
N ASP A 15 2.47 6.62 -1.02
CA ASP A 15 3.46 6.65 0.06
C ASP A 15 3.47 5.30 0.78
N LEU A 16 4.67 4.76 0.97
CA LEU A 16 4.89 3.46 1.59
C LEU A 16 5.73 3.61 2.85
N ARG A 17 5.33 2.84 3.86
CA ARG A 17 6.13 2.59 5.07
C ARG A 17 6.74 1.19 4.97
N CYS A 18 8.06 1.13 5.00
CA CYS A 18 8.82 -0.12 4.89
C CYS A 18 9.56 -0.40 6.20
N GLN A 19 9.52 -1.64 6.66
CA GLN A 19 10.28 -2.10 7.84
C GLN A 19 11.05 -3.37 7.51
N TRP A 20 12.38 -3.32 7.67
CA TRP A 20 13.26 -4.47 7.55
C TRP A 20 13.12 -5.39 8.78
N GLN A 21 12.86 -6.68 8.55
CA GLN A 21 12.72 -7.72 9.59
C GLN A 21 13.60 -8.94 9.26
N GLY A 22 14.92 -8.73 9.16
CA GLY A 22 15.86 -9.80 8.84
C GLY A 22 15.68 -10.26 7.40
N ASP A 23 15.08 -11.44 7.19
CA ASP A 23 14.94 -12.05 5.87
C ASP A 23 13.69 -11.59 5.10
N ARG A 24 12.92 -10.66 5.68
CA ARG A 24 11.66 -10.14 5.13
C ARG A 24 11.51 -8.64 5.35
N VAL A 25 10.62 -8.02 4.57
CA VAL A 25 10.26 -6.60 4.69
C VAL A 25 8.75 -6.49 4.84
N LEU A 26 8.29 -5.74 5.84
CA LEU A 26 6.89 -5.31 5.89
C LEU A 26 6.71 -4.06 5.04
N ILE A 27 5.67 -4.05 4.22
CA ILE A 27 5.25 -2.91 3.41
C ILE A 27 3.83 -2.54 3.83
N SER A 28 3.61 -1.26 4.13
CA SER A 28 2.29 -0.75 4.52
C SER A 28 2.00 0.60 3.85
N GLY A 29 0.71 0.86 3.61
CA GLY A 29 0.21 2.09 3.01
C GLY A 29 -1.20 2.40 3.50
N GLN A 30 -1.78 3.49 3.02
CA GLN A 30 -3.18 3.82 3.28
C GLN A 30 -4.06 3.33 2.13
N ALA A 31 -5.29 2.94 2.44
CA ALA A 31 -6.29 2.55 1.47
C ALA A 31 -7.47 3.53 1.50
N THR A 32 -8.03 3.82 0.33
CA THR A 32 -9.22 4.66 0.17
C THR A 32 -10.27 3.87 -0.59
N THR A 33 -11.48 3.80 -0.03
CA THR A 33 -12.62 3.16 -0.68
C THR A 33 -13.06 3.97 -1.89
N TYR A 34 -12.97 3.39 -3.09
CA TYR A 34 -13.45 4.03 -4.31
C TYR A 34 -14.96 3.90 -4.50
N MET A 35 -15.49 2.68 -4.33
CA MET A 35 -16.90 2.37 -4.55
C MET A 35 -17.36 1.28 -3.58
N ARG A 36 -18.64 1.33 -3.22
CA ARG A 36 -19.36 0.25 -2.55
C ARG A 36 -20.66 -0.02 -3.31
N GLY A 37 -20.94 -1.28 -3.61
CA GLY A 37 -22.14 -1.69 -4.35
C GLY A 37 -22.40 -3.18 -4.31
N THR A 38 -23.48 -3.62 -4.96
CA THR A 38 -23.92 -5.02 -5.03
C THR A 38 -23.89 -5.49 -6.48
N VAL A 39 -23.38 -6.70 -6.71
CA VAL A 39 -23.39 -7.35 -8.03
C VAL A 39 -24.44 -8.46 -8.02
N TYR A 40 -25.34 -8.45 -9.00
CA TYR A 40 -26.36 -9.48 -9.18
C TYR A 40 -25.96 -10.42 -10.33
N LEU A 41 -26.14 -11.72 -10.14
CA LEU A 41 -25.91 -12.75 -11.15
C LEU A 41 -27.25 -13.19 -11.76
N ARG A 42 -27.24 -13.63 -13.03
CA ARG A 42 -28.41 -14.17 -13.74
C ARG A 42 -28.62 -15.64 -13.43
#